data_AF-A0AAU2CFA8-F1
#
_entry.id   AF-A0AAU2CFA8-F1
#
_cell.length_a   1.000
_cell.length_b   1.000
_cell.length_c   1.000
_cell.angle_alpha   90.00
_cell.angle_beta   90.00
_cell.angle_gamma   90.00
#
_symmetry.space_group_name_H-M   'P 1'
#
loop_
_entity.id
_entity.type
_entity.pdbx_description
1 polymer ?
#
loop_
_entity_poly.entity_id
_entity_poly.type
_entity_poly.pdbx_seq_one_letter_code
_entity_poly.pdbx_strand_id
1 'polypeptide(L)'
;MPNFAVNSDETAAASASLLNDFSSLQDKLTEVRGKITQLLAQGYSTPAAQQKFQPFFDEFAKGFEQVNQGLQGISQYVKAVGDAFSQTDEQLGSNLG
;
A
#
# COMPACT_ATOMS: atom_id res chain seq x y z
N MET A 1 -9.11 24.25 -24.34
CA MET A 1 -9.12 22.82 -23.98
C MET A 1 -8.65 22.71 -22.54
N PRO A 2 -9.35 21.96 -21.66
CA PRO A 2 -8.91 21.80 -20.28
C PRO A 2 -7.52 21.13 -20.28
N ASN A 3 -6.66 21.59 -19.38
CA ASN A 3 -5.28 21.18 -19.25
C ASN A 3 -5.17 19.78 -18.62
N PHE A 4 -5.51 18.73 -19.37
CA PHE A 4 -5.48 17.35 -18.89
C PHE A 4 -4.06 16.83 -18.66
N ALA A 5 -3.07 17.29 -19.44
CA ALA A 5 -1.68 16.85 -19.36
C ALA A 5 -0.99 17.18 -18.03
N VAL A 6 -1.35 18.31 -17.38
CA VAL A 6 -0.71 18.68 -16.09
C VAL A 6 -1.25 17.84 -14.92
N ASN A 7 -2.46 17.28 -15.04
CA ASN A 7 -3.06 16.47 -13.99
C ASN A 7 -2.60 15.00 -14.08
N SER A 8 -2.35 14.46 -15.28
CA SER A 8 -1.84 13.09 -15.44
C SER A 8 -0.44 12.91 -14.86
N ASP A 9 0.45 13.88 -15.08
CA ASP A 9 1.83 13.82 -14.58
C ASP A 9 1.90 13.97 -13.06
N GLU A 10 1.12 14.89 -12.48
CA GLU A 10 0.98 15.00 -11.01
C GLU A 10 0.37 13.73 -10.41
N THR A 11 -0.64 13.16 -11.07
CA THR A 11 -1.28 11.91 -10.62
C THR A 11 -0.28 10.76 -10.67
N ALA A 12 0.52 10.63 -11.72
CA ALA A 12 1.55 9.59 -11.85
C ALA A 12 2.68 9.74 -10.82
N ALA A 13 3.12 10.97 -10.55
CA ALA A 13 4.14 11.25 -9.54
C ALA A 13 3.63 10.97 -8.11
N ALA A 14 2.43 11.44 -7.78
CA ALA A 14 1.79 11.16 -6.48
C ALA A 14 1.58 9.66 -6.27
N SER A 15 1.21 8.95 -7.33
CA SER A 15 1.05 7.50 -7.37
C SER A 15 2.33 6.72 -7.09
N ALA A 16 3.43 7.12 -7.76
CA ALA A 16 4.74 6.52 -7.53
C ALA A 16 5.24 6.79 -6.09
N SER A 17 5.01 8.01 -5.58
CA SER A 17 5.33 8.35 -4.19
C SER A 17 4.52 7.50 -3.20
N LEU A 18 3.21 7.37 -3.40
CA LEU A 18 2.35 6.55 -2.57
C LEU A 18 2.79 5.08 -2.56
N LEU A 19 3.15 4.51 -3.71
CA LEU A 19 3.69 3.15 -3.81
C LEU A 19 4.98 2.97 -2.98
N ASN A 20 5.89 3.95 -3.00
CA ASN A 20 7.12 3.90 -2.22
C ASN A 20 6.84 4.02 -0.71
N ASP A 21 5.94 4.92 -0.31
CA ASP A 21 5.51 5.07 1.08
C ASP A 21 4.85 3.79 1.59
N PHE A 22 4.07 3.11 0.72
CA PHE A 22 3.44 1.84 1.00
C PHE A 22 4.44 0.70 1.19
N SER A 23 5.44 0.58 0.33
CA SER A 23 6.53 -0.39 0.53
C SER A 23 7.23 -0.16 1.87
N SER A 24 7.53 1.10 2.19
CA SER A 24 8.19 1.48 3.44
C SER A 24 7.33 1.15 4.66
N LEU A 25 6.01 1.37 4.58
CA LEU A 25 5.07 1.00 5.63
C LEU A 25 5.00 -0.52 5.81
N GLN A 26 4.96 -1.29 4.73
CA GLN A 26 4.95 -2.75 4.76
C GLN A 26 6.20 -3.32 5.42
N ASP A 27 7.37 -2.76 5.09
CA ASP A 27 8.64 -3.12 5.71
C ASP A 27 8.63 -2.82 7.22
N LYS A 28 8.15 -1.63 7.60
CA LYS A 28 8.08 -1.24 9.00
C LYS A 28 7.14 -2.12 9.81
N LEU A 29 5.99 -2.46 9.26
CA LEU A 29 5.02 -3.35 9.91
C LEU A 29 5.58 -4.78 10.03
N THR A 30 6.32 -5.25 9.03
CA THR A 30 7.03 -6.54 9.09
C THR A 30 8.10 -6.55 10.19
N GLU A 31 8.85 -5.45 10.32
CA GLU A 31 9.83 -5.25 11.40
C GLU A 31 9.15 -5.30 12.78
N VAL A 32 8.04 -4.57 12.94
CA VAL A 32 7.25 -4.55 14.19
C VAL A 32 6.74 -5.94 14.53
N ARG A 33 6.20 -6.68 13.55
CA ARG A 33 5.76 -8.06 13.73
C ARG A 33 6.90 -8.94 14.25
N GLY A 34 8.08 -8.84 13.63
CA GLY A 34 9.26 -9.59 14.04
C GLY A 34 9.69 -9.31 15.48
N LYS A 35 9.68 -8.04 15.89
CA LYS A 35 9.98 -7.63 17.28
C LYS A 35 8.96 -8.18 18.28
N ILE A 36 7.68 -8.16 17.93
CA ILE A 36 6.63 -8.74 18.78
C ILE A 36 6.83 -10.26 18.91
N THR A 37 7.09 -10.96 17.80
CA THR A 37 7.38 -12.40 17.83
C THR A 37 8.61 -12.71 18.69
N GLN A 38 9.68 -11.92 18.59
CA GLN A 38 10.85 -12.06 19.45
C GLN A 38 10.54 -11.80 20.93
N LEU A 39 9.74 -10.77 21.24
CA LEU A 39 9.29 -10.49 22.62
C LEU A 39 8.48 -11.65 23.21
N LEU A 40 7.58 -12.25 22.42
CA LEU A 40 6.82 -13.44 22.83
C LEU A 40 7.72 -14.65 23.05
N ALA A 41 8.74 -14.83 22.20
CA ALA A 41 9.69 -15.93 22.30
C ALA A 41 10.65 -15.78 23.50
N GLN A 42 11.12 -14.57 23.79
CA GLN A 42 12.21 -14.31 24.74
C GLN A 42 11.76 -13.73 26.11
N GLY A 43 10.68 -12.97 26.16
CA GLY A 43 10.30 -12.18 27.36
C GLY A 43 8.94 -12.53 27.98
N TYR A 44 8.01 -13.06 27.18
CA TYR A 44 6.66 -13.41 27.63
C TYR A 44 6.37 -14.92 27.51
N SER A 45 7.37 -15.75 27.83
CA SER A 45 7.27 -17.22 27.74
C SER A 45 6.33 -17.86 28.78
N THR A 46 5.68 -17.06 29.63
CA THR A 46 4.66 -17.58 30.56
C THR A 46 3.32 -17.75 29.85
N PRO A 47 2.60 -18.87 30.05
CA PRO A 47 1.32 -19.15 29.38
C PRO A 47 0.28 -18.03 29.54
N ALA A 48 0.24 -17.40 30.71
CA ALA A 48 -0.68 -16.29 31.01
C ALA A 48 -0.37 -15.02 30.19
N ALA A 49 0.91 -14.72 29.96
CA ALA A 49 1.29 -13.57 29.17
C ALA A 49 0.99 -13.77 27.67
N GLN A 50 1.31 -14.96 27.14
CA GLN A 50 0.91 -15.32 25.77
C GLN A 50 -0.60 -15.18 25.57
N GLN A 51 -1.42 -15.71 26.48
CA GLN A 51 -2.88 -15.62 26.39
C GLN A 51 -3.41 -14.17 26.35
N LYS A 52 -2.74 -13.26 27.06
CA LYS A 52 -3.09 -11.83 27.08
C LYS A 52 -2.59 -11.08 25.86
N PHE A 53 -1.47 -11.50 25.28
CA PHE A 53 -0.82 -10.81 24.17
C PHE A 53 -1.31 -11.28 22.79
N GLN A 54 -1.74 -12.55 22.68
CA GLN A 54 -2.28 -13.16 21.47
C GLN A 54 -3.37 -12.31 20.78
N PRO A 55 -4.38 -11.75 21.49
CA PRO A 55 -5.46 -11.01 20.85
C PRO A 55 -4.96 -9.73 20.16
N PHE A 56 -4.02 -9.02 20.80
CA PHE A 56 -3.43 -7.80 20.23
C PHE A 56 -2.61 -8.10 18.98
N PHE A 57 -1.89 -9.24 18.96
CA PHE A 57 -1.15 -9.68 17.79
C PHE A 57 -2.08 -10.07 16.63
N ASP A 58 -3.15 -10.81 16.92
CA ASP A 58 -4.13 -11.22 15.91
C ASP A 58 -4.87 -10.01 15.31
N GLU A 59 -5.20 -9.01 16.13
CA GLU A 59 -5.79 -7.75 15.67
C GLU A 59 -4.82 -6.94 14.81
N PHE A 60 -3.55 -6.85 15.23
CA PHE A 60 -2.50 -6.23 14.42
C PHE A 60 -2.34 -6.93 13.06
N ALA A 61 -2.30 -8.27 13.04
CA ALA A 61 -2.16 -9.05 11.81
C ALA A 61 -3.34 -8.82 10.85
N LYS A 62 -4.57 -8.77 11.37
CA LYS A 62 -5.76 -8.43 10.57
C LYS A 62 -5.69 -7.02 10.02
N GLY A 63 -5.35 -6.03 10.85
CA GLY A 63 -5.22 -4.64 10.41
C GLY A 63 -4.15 -4.47 9.34
N PHE A 64 -3.01 -5.17 9.50
CA PHE A 64 -1.95 -5.21 8.50
C PHE A 64 -2.44 -5.74 7.15
N GLU A 65 -3.18 -6.85 7.16
CA GLU A 65 -3.72 -7.47 5.95
C GLU A 65 -4.74 -6.57 5.25
N GLN A 66 -5.61 -5.90 6.01
CA GLN A 66 -6.58 -4.92 5.49
C GLN A 66 -5.89 -3.70 4.88
N VAL A 67 -4.87 -3.17 5.55
CA VAL A 67 -4.06 -2.07 5.00
C VAL A 67 -3.50 -2.51 3.66
N ASN A 68 -2.78 -3.65 3.62
CA ASN A 68 -2.12 -4.13 2.42
C ASN A 68 -3.10 -4.35 1.25
N GLN A 69 -4.31 -4.85 1.51
CA GLN A 69 -5.38 -4.96 0.52
C GLN A 69 -5.84 -3.59 0.00
N GLY A 70 -6.02 -2.61 0.89
CA GLY A 70 -6.33 -1.23 0.51
C GLY A 70 -5.25 -0.62 -0.37
N LEU A 71 -3.96 -0.87 -0.04
CA LEU A 71 -2.82 -0.36 -0.83
C LEU A 71 -2.80 -0.95 -2.24
N GLN A 72 -3.07 -2.25 -2.37
CA GLN A 72 -3.19 -2.91 -3.68
C GLN A 72 -4.34 -2.33 -4.49
N GLY A 73 -5.50 -2.08 -3.88
CA GLY A 73 -6.64 -1.46 -4.55
C GLY A 73 -6.33 -0.06 -5.07
N ILE A 74 -5.69 0.77 -4.25
CA ILE A 74 -5.25 2.12 -4.66
C ILE A 74 -4.25 2.03 -5.83
N SER A 75 -3.27 1.13 -5.73
CA SER A 75 -2.24 0.95 -6.77
C SER A 75 -2.84 0.50 -8.11
N GLN A 76 -3.83 -0.40 -8.07
CA GLN A 76 -4.55 -0.86 -9.26
C GLN A 76 -5.39 0.26 -9.87
N TYR A 77 -6.10 1.04 -9.05
CA TYR A 77 -6.89 2.17 -9.51
C TYR A 77 -6.01 3.22 -10.21
N VAL A 78 -4.93 3.61 -9.54
CA VAL A 78 -3.92 4.53 -10.05
C VAL A 78 -3.37 4.08 -11.41
N LYS A 79 -3.02 2.79 -11.53
CA LYS A 79 -2.50 2.24 -12.77
C LYS A 79 -3.55 2.26 -13.88
N ALA A 80 -4.79 1.84 -13.57
CA ALA A 80 -5.88 1.85 -14.53
C ALA A 80 -6.21 3.27 -15.03
N VAL A 81 -6.12 4.28 -14.16
CA VAL A 81 -6.28 5.69 -14.55
C VAL A 81 -5.16 6.13 -15.48
N GLY A 82 -3.90 5.82 -15.16
CA GLY A 82 -2.76 6.11 -16.04
C GLY A 82 -2.88 5.46 -17.42
N ASP A 83 -3.24 4.16 -17.46
CA ASP A 83 -3.43 3.40 -18.71
C ASP A 83 -4.57 4.01 -19.56
N ALA A 84 -5.67 4.43 -18.93
CA ALA A 84 -6.79 5.07 -19.62
C ALA A 84 -6.44 6.43 -20.22
N PHE A 85 -5.67 7.26 -19.50
CA PHE A 85 -5.16 8.53 -20.03
C PHE A 85 -4.20 8.30 -21.20
N SER A 86 -3.27 7.34 -21.08
CA SER A 86 -2.34 7.01 -22.15
C SER A 86 -3.06 6.54 -23.41
N GLN A 87 -4.07 5.67 -23.29
CA GLN A 87 -4.88 5.24 -24.45
C GLN A 87 -5.68 6.40 -25.07
N THR A 88 -6.18 7.32 -24.26
CA THR A 88 -6.94 8.47 -24.75
C THR A 88 -6.03 9.42 -25.54
N ASP A 89 -4.81 9.66 -25.05
CA ASP A 89 -3.81 10.47 -25.75
C ASP A 89 -3.32 9.81 -27.04
N GLU A 90 -3.08 8.50 -27.05
CA GLU A 90 -2.73 7.74 -28.28
C GLU A 90 -3.84 7.83 -29.34
N GLN A 91 -5.11 7.75 -28.91
CA GLN A 91 -6.25 7.91 -29.81
C GLN A 91 -6.40 9.34 -30.33
N LEU A 92 -6.21 10.35 -29.47
CA LEU A 92 -6.23 11.76 -29.88
C LEU A 92 -5.07 12.06 -30.86
N GLY A 93 -3.87 11.57 -30.56
CA GLY A 93 -2.69 11.71 -31.41
C GLY A 93 -2.86 11.02 -32.77
N SER A 94 -3.47 9.83 -32.82
CA SER A 94 -3.78 9.14 -34.08
C SER A 94 -4.85 9.83 -34.92
N ASN A 95 -5.76 10.59 -34.32
CA ASN A 95 -6.81 11.31 -35.04
C ASN A 95 -6.38 12.72 -35.49
N LEU A 96 -5.27 13.24 -34.97
CA LEU A 96 -4.72 14.55 -35.28
C LEU A 96 -3.53 14.50 -36.28
N GLY A 97 -3.02 13.31 -36.61
CA GLY A 97 -2.04 13.05 -37.67
C GLY A 97 -2.68 12.49 -38.94
#